data_AF-A0A918TXF9-F1
#
_entry.id   AF-A0A918TXF9-F1
#
_cell.length_a   1.000
_cell.length_b   1.000
_cell.length_c   1.000
_cell.angle_alpha   90.00
_cell.angle_beta   90.00
_cell.angle_gamma   90.00
#
_symmetry.space_group_name_H-M   'P 1'
#
loop_
_entity.id
_entity.type
_entity.pdbx_description
1 polymer ?
#
loop_
_entity_poly.entity_id
_entity_poly.type
_entity_poly.pdbx_seq_one_letter_code
_entity_poly.pdbx_strand_id
1 'polypeptide(L)'
;MAYAETPTVVSSAGDRYSISENENGGILTSLYPKSRFVEAGANSYVVDGLDVIYFGKDCDAFHKVFGKGTFGWANGGFLATFESGAEIGFPRQDLPWEHLTKCRL
;
A
#
# COMPACT_ATOMS: atom_id res chain seq x y z
N MET A 1 -20.03 17.19 19.39
CA MET A 1 -19.40 17.15 18.05
C MET A 1 -18.76 15.78 17.92
N ALA A 2 -19.23 14.96 16.97
CA ALA A 2 -18.60 13.66 16.71
C ALA A 2 -17.52 13.89 15.64
N TYR A 3 -16.28 13.54 15.95
CA TYR A 3 -15.22 13.45 14.94
C TYR A 3 -15.51 12.19 14.11
N ALA A 4 -15.68 12.32 12.81
CA ALA A 4 -15.66 11.16 11.93
C ALA A 4 -14.19 10.71 11.83
N GLU A 5 -13.87 9.53 12.34
CA GLU A 5 -12.54 8.95 12.16
C GLU A 5 -12.35 8.59 10.68
N THR A 6 -11.26 9.07 10.07
CA THR A 6 -10.87 8.64 8.74
C THR A 6 -10.61 7.14 8.77
N PRO A 7 -11.23 6.34 7.88
CA PRO A 7 -10.99 4.91 7.84
C PRO A 7 -9.50 4.63 7.58
N THR A 8 -8.94 3.69 8.34
CA THR A 8 -7.53 3.30 8.24
C THR A 8 -7.37 1.80 8.20
N VAL A 9 -6.26 1.37 7.61
CA VAL A 9 -5.76 -0.02 7.64
C VAL A 9 -4.36 -0.05 8.22
N VAL A 10 -3.95 -1.21 8.74
CA VAL A 10 -2.66 -1.43 9.38
C VAL A 10 -1.87 -2.49 8.61
N SER A 11 -0.68 -2.15 8.14
CA SER A 11 0.20 -3.14 7.50
C SER A 11 0.74 -4.17 8.49
N SER A 12 1.25 -5.29 7.99
CA SER A 12 1.95 -6.31 8.78
C SER A 12 3.18 -5.75 9.53
N ALA A 13 3.75 -4.65 9.06
CA ALA A 13 4.84 -3.93 9.71
C ALA A 13 4.37 -2.95 10.82
N GLY A 14 3.06 -2.83 11.06
CA GLY A 14 2.48 -1.98 12.09
C GLY A 14 2.15 -0.55 11.66
N ASP A 15 2.39 -0.20 10.39
CA ASP A 15 2.10 1.15 9.89
C ASP A 15 0.62 1.33 9.60
N ARG A 16 0.07 2.46 10.02
CA ARG A 16 -1.31 2.86 9.70
C ARG A 16 -1.35 3.68 8.42
N TYR A 17 -2.33 3.39 7.58
CA TYR A 17 -2.58 4.11 6.34
C TYR A 17 -4.00 4.65 6.33
N SER A 18 -4.17 5.91 5.92
CA SER A 18 -5.47 6.43 5.51
C SER A 18 -5.85 5.85 4.16
N ILE A 19 -7.16 5.68 3.98
CA ILE A 19 -7.75 5.15 2.77
C ILE A 19 -8.33 6.31 1.95
N SER A 20 -7.99 6.35 0.66
CA SER A 20 -8.69 7.18 -0.33
C SER A 20 -8.81 6.46 -1.67
N GLU A 21 -9.54 7.05 -2.61
CA GLU A 21 -9.79 6.50 -3.94
C GLU A 21 -9.77 7.65 -4.96
N ASN A 22 -9.37 7.35 -6.19
CA ASN A 22 -9.58 8.21 -7.35
C ASN A 22 -10.08 7.40 -8.56
N GLU A 23 -10.18 8.04 -9.72
CA GLU A 23 -10.65 7.39 -10.95
C GLU A 23 -9.80 6.19 -11.41
N ASN A 24 -8.56 6.06 -10.93
CA ASN A 24 -7.63 5.00 -11.30
C ASN A 24 -7.65 3.82 -10.31
N GLY A 25 -8.17 4.02 -9.09
CA GLY A 25 -8.31 2.98 -8.08
C GLY A 25 -8.02 3.48 -6.67
N GLY A 26 -7.54 2.57 -5.83
CA GLY A 26 -7.32 2.78 -4.41
C GLY A 26 -5.98 3.44 -4.09
N ILE A 27 -5.94 4.24 -3.03
CA ILE A 27 -4.73 4.87 -2.53
C ILE A 27 -4.63 4.64 -1.02
N LEU A 28 -3.51 4.08 -0.56
CA LEU A 28 -3.14 4.08 0.86
C LEU A 28 -2.03 5.08 1.09
N THR A 29 -2.20 5.98 2.05
CA THR A 29 -1.17 6.94 2.48
C THR A 29 -0.84 6.73 3.94
N SER A 30 0.43 6.53 4.29
CA SER A 30 0.82 6.34 5.67
C SER A 30 0.46 7.57 6.51
N LEU A 31 0.00 7.36 7.75
CA LEU A 31 -0.30 8.46 8.66
C LEU A 31 0.95 9.15 9.19
N TYR A 32 2.08 8.43 9.20
CA TYR A 32 3.36 8.91 9.71
C TYR A 32 4.45 8.73 8.66
N PRO A 33 5.42 9.67 8.60
CA PRO A 33 6.57 9.53 7.72
C PRO A 33 7.40 8.28 8.08
N LYS A 34 7.99 7.69 7.05
CA LYS A 34 8.87 6.54 7.15
C LYS A 34 10.13 6.75 6.33
N SER A 35 11.20 6.12 6.78
CA SER A 35 12.45 5.99 6.03
C SER A 35 12.44 4.67 5.26
N ARG A 36 12.67 4.75 3.95
CA ARG A 36 12.89 3.59 3.08
C ARG A 36 14.35 3.56 2.65
N PHE A 37 15.05 2.47 2.93
CA PHE A 37 16.40 2.25 2.43
C PHE A 37 16.34 1.65 1.02
N VAL A 38 17.03 2.28 0.08
CA VAL A 38 17.12 1.83 -1.31
C VAL A 38 18.52 1.30 -1.55
N GLU A 39 18.61 -0.01 -1.75
CA GLU A 39 19.87 -0.69 -2.04
C GLU A 39 20.30 -0.45 -3.48
N ALA A 40 21.48 0.17 -3.65
CA ALA A 40 22.11 0.42 -4.94
C ALA A 40 23.65 0.28 -4.84
N GLY A 41 24.13 -0.60 -3.95
CA GLY A 41 25.54 -0.79 -3.67
C GLY A 41 26.18 0.46 -3.06
N ALA A 42 27.27 0.96 -3.64
CA ALA A 42 27.92 2.19 -3.16
C ALA A 42 27.03 3.44 -3.26
N ASN A 43 25.97 3.37 -4.07
CA ASN A 43 25.01 4.47 -4.27
C ASN A 43 23.72 4.29 -3.47
N SER A 44 23.68 3.39 -2.47
CA SER A 44 22.50 3.22 -1.62
C SER A 44 22.12 4.53 -0.93
N TYR A 45 20.81 4.79 -0.80
CA TYR A 45 20.28 6.03 -0.25
C TYR A 45 19.00 5.80 0.57
N VAL A 46 18.64 6.78 1.38
CA VAL A 46 17.39 6.78 2.17
C VAL A 46 16.40 7.74 1.52
N VAL A 47 15.15 7.29 1.40
CA VAL A 47 14.02 8.14 1.04
C VAL A 47 13.13 8.31 2.27
N ASP A 48 12.99 9.54 2.73
CA ASP A 48 12.08 9.90 3.83
C ASP A 48 10.79 10.52 3.29
N GLY A 49 9.68 10.19 3.93
CA GLY A 49 8.39 10.82 3.63
C GLY A 49 7.21 9.93 3.97
N LEU A 50 6.01 10.37 3.60
CA LEU A 50 4.84 9.51 3.67
C LEU A 50 4.95 8.40 2.62
N ASP A 51 4.57 7.20 3.04
CA ASP A 51 4.51 6.03 2.19
C ASP A 51 3.18 6.04 1.47
N VAL A 52 3.19 6.01 0.13
CA VAL A 52 1.97 6.07 -0.68
C VAL A 52 1.93 4.91 -1.64
N ILE A 53 0.91 4.07 -1.50
CA ILE A 53 0.69 2.87 -2.32
C ILE A 53 -0.55 3.11 -3.16
N TYR A 54 -0.40 2.94 -4.46
CA TYR A 54 -1.49 3.03 -5.42
C TYR A 54 -1.88 1.61 -5.85
N PHE A 55 -3.19 1.36 -5.90
CA PHE A 55 -3.80 0.09 -6.28
C PHE A 55 -4.70 0.33 -7.48
N GLY A 56 -4.27 -0.14 -8.65
CA GLY A 56 -4.96 0.09 -9.91
C GLY A 56 -6.10 -0.89 -10.15
N LYS A 57 -7.02 -0.50 -11.04
CA LYS A 57 -8.16 -1.34 -11.44
C LYS A 57 -7.75 -2.61 -12.17
N ASP A 58 -6.53 -2.70 -12.69
CA ASP A 58 -6.04 -3.87 -13.42
C ASP A 58 -5.17 -4.79 -12.55
N CYS A 59 -5.35 -4.68 -11.23
CA CYS A 59 -4.61 -5.46 -10.23
C CYS A 59 -3.10 -5.13 -10.18
N ASP A 60 -2.74 -3.98 -10.74
CA ASP A 60 -1.42 -3.38 -10.65
C ASP A 60 -1.26 -2.57 -9.36
N ALA A 61 -0.03 -2.48 -8.89
CA ALA A 61 0.33 -1.66 -7.75
C ALA A 61 1.50 -0.74 -8.11
N PHE A 62 1.57 0.41 -7.46
CA PHE A 62 2.72 1.31 -7.59
C PHE A 62 3.12 1.89 -6.24
N HIS A 63 4.42 1.93 -6.01
CA HIS A 63 5.04 2.61 -4.89
C HIS A 63 6.22 3.43 -5.38
N LYS A 64 6.36 4.68 -4.94
CA LYS A 64 7.42 5.58 -5.42
C LYS A 64 8.82 5.00 -5.27
N VAL A 65 9.06 4.23 -4.21
CA VAL A 65 10.38 3.63 -3.91
C VAL A 65 10.51 2.21 -4.45
N PHE A 66 9.44 1.41 -4.41
CA PHE A 66 9.50 -0.02 -4.79
C PHE A 66 9.15 -0.26 -6.27
N GLY A 67 8.70 0.79 -6.96
CA GLY A 67 8.34 0.74 -8.36
C GLY A 67 6.97 0.14 -8.60
N LYS A 68 6.84 -0.53 -9.75
CA LYS A 68 5.61 -1.22 -10.15
C LYS A 68 5.49 -2.56 -9.44
N GLY A 69 4.29 -3.07 -9.40
CA GLY A 69 3.96 -4.32 -8.77
C GLY A 69 2.56 -4.78 -9.14
N THR A 70 2.11 -5.78 -8.41
CA THR A 70 0.74 -6.28 -8.46
C THR A 70 0.19 -6.35 -7.05
N PHE A 71 -1.12 -6.39 -6.92
CA PHE A 71 -1.75 -6.71 -5.65
C PHE A 71 -2.87 -7.73 -5.83
N GLY A 72 -3.22 -8.35 -4.72
CA GLY A 72 -4.41 -9.17 -4.63
C GLY A 72 -4.89 -9.30 -3.20
N TRP A 73 -6.15 -9.71 -3.09
CA TRP A 73 -6.76 -10.08 -1.83
C TRP A 73 -6.96 -11.59 -1.77
N ALA A 74 -6.57 -12.20 -0.66
CA ALA A 74 -6.81 -13.61 -0.39
C ALA A 74 -6.93 -13.86 1.12
N ASN A 75 -7.79 -14.81 1.50
CA ASN A 75 -7.88 -15.36 2.85
C ASN A 75 -7.98 -14.29 3.96
N GLY A 76 -8.77 -13.24 3.72
CA GLY A 76 -9.00 -12.17 4.70
C GLY A 76 -7.83 -11.21 4.83
N GLY A 77 -7.08 -10.94 3.77
CA GLY A 77 -6.04 -9.92 3.74
C GLY A 77 -5.70 -9.55 2.31
N PHE A 78 -4.99 -8.45 2.12
CA PHE A 78 -4.44 -8.08 0.83
C PHE A 78 -2.94 -7.82 0.90
N LEU A 79 -2.26 -8.03 -0.21
CA LEU A 79 -0.82 -7.92 -0.34
C LEU A 79 -0.48 -7.18 -1.63
N ALA A 80 0.40 -6.20 -1.54
CA ALA A 80 1.10 -5.64 -2.69
C ALA A 80 2.50 -6.23 -2.77
N THR A 81 2.86 -6.77 -3.94
CA THR A 81 4.21 -7.27 -4.24
C THR A 81 4.79 -6.43 -5.36
N PHE A 82 6.00 -5.92 -5.18
CA PHE A 82 6.66 -5.01 -6.11
C PHE A 82 7.82 -5.68 -6.84
N GLU A 83 8.14 -5.20 -8.04
CA GLU A 83 9.25 -5.69 -8.88
C GLU A 83 10.60 -5.58 -8.17
N SER A 84 10.74 -4.67 -7.19
CA SER A 84 11.92 -4.58 -6.32
C SER A 84 12.07 -5.76 -5.36
N GLY A 85 11.11 -6.68 -5.30
CA GLY A 85 11.01 -7.76 -4.32
C GLY A 85 10.43 -7.33 -2.97
N ALA A 86 10.00 -6.06 -2.84
CA ALA A 86 9.35 -5.59 -1.63
C ALA A 86 7.90 -6.07 -1.56
N GLU A 87 7.41 -6.27 -0.34
CA GLU A 87 6.04 -6.69 -0.06
C GLU A 87 5.43 -5.82 1.04
N ILE A 88 4.18 -5.42 0.86
CA ILE A 88 3.40 -4.71 1.88
C ILE A 88 2.06 -5.43 2.05
N GLY A 89 1.93 -6.16 3.15
CA GLY A 89 0.74 -6.95 3.47
C GLY A 89 -0.15 -6.26 4.49
N PHE A 90 -1.46 -6.50 4.39
CA PHE A 90 -2.50 -6.02 5.28
C PHE A 90 -3.32 -7.23 5.75
N PRO A 91 -2.81 -8.01 6.72
CA PRO A 91 -3.46 -9.24 7.15
C PRO A 91 -4.74 -8.94 7.94
N ARG A 92 -5.72 -9.84 7.84
CA ARG A 92 -7.01 -9.80 8.57
C ARG A 92 -7.85 -8.55 8.32
N GLN A 93 -7.67 -7.93 7.14
CA GLN A 93 -8.32 -6.69 6.74
C GLN A 93 -8.81 -6.81 5.29
N ASP A 94 -10.03 -6.38 5.04
CA ASP A 94 -10.60 -6.37 3.69
C ASP A 94 -10.09 -5.18 2.87
N LEU A 95 -10.17 -5.33 1.54
CA LEU A 95 -9.96 -4.19 0.65
C LEU A 95 -11.07 -3.17 0.92
N PRO A 96 -10.74 -1.89 1.17
CA PRO A 96 -11.75 -0.88 1.40
C PRO A 96 -12.47 -0.45 0.10
N TRP A 97 -12.01 -0.93 -1.06
CA TRP A 97 -12.57 -0.63 -2.36
C TRP A 97 -13.21 -1.87 -2.97
N GLU A 98 -14.53 -1.96 -2.92
CA GLU A 98 -15.28 -3.14 -3.38
C GLU A 98 -14.95 -3.54 -4.82
N HIS A 99 -14.74 -2.56 -5.70
CA HIS A 99 -14.45 -2.79 -7.12
C HIS A 99 -13.08 -3.44 -7.37
N LEU A 100 -12.20 -3.49 -6.37
CA LEU A 100 -10.88 -4.12 -6.44
C LEU A 100 -10.86 -5.55 -5.90
N THR A 101 -11.98 -6.06 -5.38
CA THR A 101 -12.11 -7.46 -4.89
C THR A 101 -11.94 -8.52 -5.98
N LYS A 102 -11.98 -8.11 -7.26
CA LYS A 102 -11.64 -8.97 -8.41
C LYS A 102 -10.16 -9.37 -8.44
N CYS A 103 -9.28 -8.59 -7.78
CA CYS A 103 -7.85 -8.85 -7.71
C CYS A 103 -7.57 -9.87 -6.62
N ARG A 104 -7.19 -11.10 -7.02
CA ARG A 104 -6.92 -12.22 -6.12
C ARG A 104 -5.49 -12.71 -6.26
N LEU A 105 -4.88 -13.10 -5.15
CA LEU A 105 -3.56 -13.75 -5.09
C LEU A 105 -3.65 -15.23 -5.45
#